data_AF-A0AA47BV77-F1
#
_entry.id   AF-A0AA47BV77-F1
#
_cell.length_a   1.000
_cell.length_b   1.000
_cell.length_c   1.000
_cell.angle_alpha   90.00
_cell.angle_beta   90.00
_cell.angle_gamma   90.00
#
_symmetry.space_group_name_H-M   'P 1'
#
loop_
_entity.id
_entity.type
_entity.pdbx_description
1 polymer ?
#
loop_
_entity_poly.entity_id
_entity_poly.type
_entity_poly.pdbx_seq_one_letter_code
_entity_poly.pdbx_strand_id
1 'polypeptide(L)'
;PLRYVGLLFGETSGSICASSGVMDGLDAAKMILAGADVVQVVSTLYRNKLTQAGRIVDELSRWMDEKDYVSLEDFRGKMSRKNSTDPWAYKRAQYAKLLMKPDPMKIIR
;
A
#
# COMPACT_ATOMS: atom_id res chain seq x y z
N PRO A 1 -7.75 1.45 3.15
CA PRO A 1 -7.08 0.18 2.77
C PRO A 1 -5.71 0.00 3.41
N LEU A 2 -4.73 0.87 3.12
CA LEU A 2 -3.33 0.75 3.56
C LEU A 2 -3.14 0.47 5.05
N ARG A 3 -3.85 1.21 5.92
CA ARG A 3 -3.80 0.99 7.38
C ARG A 3 -4.20 -0.42 7.78
N TYR A 4 -5.29 -0.94 7.24
CA TYR A 4 -5.82 -2.25 7.62
C TYR A 4 -4.96 -3.39 7.09
N VAL A 5 -4.40 -3.25 5.88
CA VAL A 5 -3.41 -4.18 5.33
C VAL A 5 -2.22 -4.31 6.29
N GLY A 6 -1.66 -3.19 6.74
CA GLY A 6 -0.55 -3.19 7.69
C GLY A 6 -0.90 -3.67 9.10
N LEU A 7 -2.17 -3.59 9.50
CA LEU A 7 -2.64 -4.15 10.78
C LEU A 7 -2.88 -5.66 10.72
N LEU A 8 -3.34 -6.18 9.58
CA LEU A 8 -3.69 -7.58 9.39
C LEU A 8 -2.48 -8.46 9.04
N PHE A 9 -1.42 -7.87 8.50
CA PHE A 9 -0.21 -8.61 8.13
C PHE A 9 0.36 -9.38 9.34
N GLY A 10 0.38 -10.70 9.22
CA GLY A 10 0.86 -11.61 10.27
C GLY A 10 -0.12 -11.87 11.43
N GLU A 11 -1.33 -11.31 11.39
CA GLU A 11 -2.43 -11.57 12.34
C GLU A 11 -3.47 -12.55 11.78
N THR A 12 -3.40 -12.86 10.48
CA THR A 12 -4.31 -13.78 9.79
C THR A 12 -3.51 -14.87 9.07
N SER A 13 -4.07 -16.07 9.00
CA SER A 13 -3.50 -17.19 8.22
C SER A 13 -3.85 -17.13 6.73
N GLY A 14 -4.72 -16.21 6.30
CA GLY A 14 -5.10 -16.03 4.90
C GLY A 14 -4.28 -14.95 4.19
N SER A 15 -4.26 -15.02 2.85
CA SER A 15 -3.64 -14.01 1.99
C SER A 15 -4.42 -12.69 2.00
N ILE A 16 -3.70 -11.57 1.95
CA ILE A 16 -4.28 -10.24 1.97
C ILE A 16 -4.30 -9.67 0.55
N CYS A 17 -5.50 -9.50 0.00
CA CYS A 17 -5.70 -8.76 -1.24
C CYS A 17 -6.05 -7.29 -0.93
N ALA A 18 -5.20 -6.36 -1.37
CA ALA A 18 -5.45 -4.94 -1.24
C ALA A 18 -6.16 -4.40 -2.48
N SER A 19 -7.34 -3.81 -2.28
CA SER A 19 -8.11 -3.12 -3.31
C SER A 19 -8.36 -1.67 -2.90
N SER A 20 -8.75 -0.85 -3.88
CA SER A 20 -9.04 0.59 -3.77
C SER A 20 -7.81 1.51 -3.75
N GLY A 21 -7.75 2.40 -4.76
CA GLY A 21 -6.76 3.46 -4.84
C GLY A 21 -5.42 3.09 -5.48
N VAL A 22 -5.29 1.89 -6.08
CA VAL A 22 -4.08 1.50 -6.83
C VAL A 22 -4.20 2.00 -8.26
N MET A 23 -3.45 3.04 -8.60
CA MET A 23 -3.49 3.67 -9.93
C MET A 23 -2.23 3.39 -10.76
N ASP A 24 -1.10 3.24 -10.09
CA ASP A 24 0.25 3.12 -10.65
C ASP A 24 1.08 2.06 -9.89
N GLY A 25 2.33 1.82 -10.32
CA GLY A 25 3.25 0.85 -9.72
C GLY A 25 3.72 1.23 -8.32
N LEU A 26 3.83 2.53 -8.03
CA LEU A 26 4.21 3.03 -6.70
C LEU A 26 3.10 2.81 -5.67
N ASP A 27 1.84 2.93 -6.06
CA ASP A 27 0.69 2.59 -5.23
C ASP A 27 0.65 1.09 -4.94
N ALA A 28 0.98 0.25 -5.92
CA ALA A 28 1.13 -1.18 -5.71
C ALA A 28 2.26 -1.48 -4.71
N ALA A 29 3.43 -0.86 -4.89
CA ALA A 29 4.57 -0.98 -3.98
C ALA A 29 4.20 -0.61 -2.53
N LYS A 30 3.45 0.48 -2.32
CA LYS A 30 2.97 0.90 -0.99
C LYS A 30 2.09 -0.17 -0.33
N MET A 31 1.19 -0.79 -1.09
CA MET A 31 0.30 -1.82 -0.55
C MET A 31 1.07 -3.08 -0.17
N ILE A 32 2.04 -3.50 -0.98
CA ILE A 32 2.89 -4.66 -0.70
C ILE A 32 3.81 -4.36 0.51
N LEU A 33 4.41 -3.17 0.58
CA LEU A 33 5.18 -2.70 1.75
C LEU A 33 4.38 -2.76 3.05
N ALA A 34 3.08 -2.43 3.00
CA ALA A 34 2.20 -2.56 4.15
C ALA A 34 1.93 -4.02 4.52
N GLY A 35 1.98 -4.95 3.55
CA GLY A 35 1.81 -6.39 3.78
C GLY A 35 0.75 -7.05 2.90
N ALA A 36 0.35 -6.44 1.78
CA ALA A 36 -0.52 -7.10 0.82
C ALA A 36 0.25 -8.19 0.06
N ASP A 37 -0.40 -9.33 -0.16
CA ASP A 37 0.10 -10.39 -1.04
C ASP A 37 -0.26 -10.10 -2.50
N VAL A 38 -1.43 -9.51 -2.73
CA VAL A 38 -1.96 -9.20 -4.07
C VAL A 38 -2.57 -7.81 -4.06
N VAL A 39 -2.48 -7.10 -5.20
CA VAL A 39 -3.16 -5.82 -5.42
C VAL A 39 -4.19 -5.94 -6.53
N GLN A 40 -5.35 -5.33 -6.33
CA GLN A 40 -6.43 -5.29 -7.32
C GLN A 40 -6.52 -3.90 -7.97
N VAL A 41 -6.50 -3.87 -9.30
CA VAL A 41 -6.61 -2.65 -10.11
C VAL A 41 -7.86 -2.69 -10.98
N VAL A 42 -8.65 -1.60 -10.99
CA VAL A 42 -9.91 -1.53 -11.74
C VAL A 42 -10.03 -0.18 -12.46
N SER A 43 -10.20 0.91 -11.72
CA SER A 43 -10.47 2.24 -12.30
C SER A 43 -9.36 2.73 -13.25
N THR A 44 -8.11 2.39 -12.97
CA THR A 44 -6.97 2.74 -13.82
C THR A 44 -7.01 2.02 -15.18
N LEU A 45 -7.50 0.77 -15.21
CA LEU A 45 -7.64 0.00 -16.47
C LEU A 45 -8.74 0.57 -17.35
N TYR A 46 -9.85 1.02 -16.78
CA TYR A 46 -10.92 1.68 -17.55
C TYR A 46 -10.45 2.99 -18.18
N ARG A 47 -9.64 3.78 -17.46
CA ARG A 47 -9.14 5.09 -17.92
C ARG A 47 -7.99 4.97 -18.91
N ASN A 48 -7.02 4.11 -18.62
CA ASN A 48 -5.73 4.04 -19.31
C ASN A 48 -5.59 2.79 -20.21
N LYS A 49 -6.68 2.02 -20.35
CA LYS A 49 -6.76 0.75 -21.09
C LYS A 49 -5.86 -0.34 -20.48
N LEU A 50 -5.87 -1.51 -21.10
CA LEU A 50 -5.16 -2.71 -20.64
C LEU A 50 -3.63 -2.52 -20.61
N THR A 51 -3.08 -1.62 -21.42
CA THR A 51 -1.66 -1.26 -21.41
C THR A 51 -1.17 -0.73 -20.06
N GLN A 52 -2.07 -0.21 -19.23
CA GLN A 52 -1.74 0.27 -17.89
C GLN A 52 -1.27 -0.86 -16.96
N ALA A 53 -1.75 -2.10 -17.16
CA ALA A 53 -1.28 -3.23 -16.36
C ALA A 53 0.23 -3.47 -16.55
N GLY A 54 0.71 -3.43 -17.79
CA GLY A 54 2.15 -3.54 -18.09
C GLY A 54 2.95 -2.39 -17.46
N ARG A 55 2.46 -1.15 -17.57
CA ARG A 55 3.11 0.02 -16.96
C ARG A 55 3.24 -0.09 -15.44
N ILE A 56 2.22 -0.62 -14.76
CA ILE A 56 2.25 -0.84 -13.31
C ILE A 56 3.33 -1.84 -12.95
N VAL A 57 3.46 -2.93 -13.73
CA VAL A 57 4.50 -3.94 -13.54
C VAL A 57 5.89 -3.33 -13.78
N ASP A 58 6.10 -2.64 -14.89
CA ASP A 58 7.38 -2.02 -15.24
C ASP A 58 7.84 -0.98 -14.20
N GLU A 59 6.91 -0.16 -13.73
CA GLU A 59 7.17 0.85 -12.70
C GLU A 59 7.46 0.22 -11.34
N LEU A 60 6.73 -0.84 -10.98
CA LEU A 60 7.00 -1.60 -9.76
C LEU A 60 8.38 -2.27 -9.81
N SER A 61 8.74 -2.91 -10.92
CA SER A 61 10.05 -3.52 -11.13
C SER A 61 11.17 -2.49 -11.04
N ARG A 62 11.03 -1.35 -11.72
CA ARG A 62 12.01 -0.27 -11.63
C ARG A 62 12.16 0.24 -10.20
N TRP A 63 11.05 0.42 -9.48
CA TRP A 63 11.09 0.83 -8.08
C TRP A 63 11.77 -0.21 -7.18
N MET A 64 11.59 -1.50 -7.46
CA MET A 64 12.31 -2.58 -6.77
C MET A 64 13.82 -2.50 -7.04
N ASP A 65 14.22 -2.31 -8.30
CA ASP A 65 15.62 -2.15 -8.69
C ASP A 65 16.27 -0.94 -7.99
N GLU A 66 15.58 0.20 -7.95
CA GLU A 66 16.03 1.41 -7.23
C GLU A 66 16.17 1.23 -5.71
N LYS A 67 15.56 0.18 -5.15
CA LYS A 67 15.59 -0.14 -3.71
C LYS A 67 16.38 -1.41 -3.40
N ASP A 68 17.07 -1.98 -4.38
CA ASP A 68 17.82 -3.22 -4.27
C ASP A 68 16.97 -4.41 -3.78
N TYR A 69 15.69 -4.46 -4.19
CA TYR A 69 14.81 -5.59 -3.91
C TYR A 69 14.79 -6.57 -5.08
N VAL A 70 15.07 -7.84 -4.80
CA VAL A 70 15.11 -8.93 -5.78
C VAL A 70 13.75 -9.63 -5.88
N SER A 71 13.01 -9.67 -4.77
CA SER A 71 11.71 -10.33 -4.69
C SER A 71 10.66 -9.46 -3.98
N LEU A 72 9.38 -9.79 -4.17
CA LEU A 72 8.29 -9.13 -3.42
C LEU A 72 8.38 -9.45 -1.92
N GLU A 73 8.88 -10.63 -1.58
CA GLU A 73 9.10 -11.10 -0.21
C GLU A 73 10.14 -10.25 0.52
N ASP A 74 11.11 -9.68 -0.20
CA ASP A 74 12.17 -8.85 0.40
C ASP A 74 11.63 -7.59 1.08
N PHE A 75 10.46 -7.11 0.67
CA PHE A 75 9.88 -5.87 1.20
C PHE A 75 8.44 -5.98 1.68
N ARG A 76 7.76 -7.11 1.41
CA ARG A 76 6.39 -7.32 1.86
C ARG A 76 6.29 -7.17 3.38
N GLY A 77 5.40 -6.27 3.81
CA GLY A 77 5.15 -6.04 5.23
C GLY A 77 6.31 -5.40 6.00
N LYS A 78 7.35 -4.86 5.34
CA LYS A 78 8.42 -4.08 6.01
C LYS A 78 7.86 -2.87 6.78
N MET A 79 6.79 -2.27 6.28
CA MET A 79 6.08 -1.19 6.97
C MET A 79 4.87 -1.68 7.76
N SER A 80 4.64 -2.97 7.97
CA SER A 80 3.50 -3.48 8.74
C SER A 80 3.59 -3.14 10.23
N ARG A 81 2.47 -3.24 10.97
CA ARG A 81 2.48 -3.09 12.44
C ARG A 81 3.43 -4.09 13.11
N LYS A 82 3.48 -5.32 12.59
CA LYS A 82 4.31 -6.41 13.13
C LYS A 82 5.80 -6.09 13.05
N ASN A 83 6.24 -5.46 11.96
CA ASN A 83 7.65 -5.16 11.70
C ASN A 83 8.04 -3.70 12.01
N SER A 84 7.07 -2.84 12.36
CA SER A 84 7.32 -1.45 12.73
C SER A 84 7.92 -1.35 14.13
N THR A 85 9.01 -0.59 14.25
CA THR A 85 9.68 -0.26 15.52
C THR A 85 8.82 0.61 16.45
N ASP A 86 7.81 1.31 15.93
CA ASP A 86 6.84 2.06 16.74
C ASP A 86 5.44 1.39 16.71
N PRO A 87 5.01 0.74 17.81
CA PRO A 87 3.68 0.18 17.95
C PRO A 87 2.53 1.21 17.90
N TRP A 88 2.81 2.49 18.21
CA TRP A 88 1.81 3.55 18.28
C TRP A 88 1.56 4.24 16.95
N ALA A 89 2.51 4.19 16.02
CA ALA A 89 2.40 4.74 14.67
C ALA A 89 1.09 4.25 13.99
N TYR A 90 0.80 2.96 14.02
CA TYR A 90 -0.41 2.44 13.36
C TYR A 90 -1.73 2.75 14.08
N LYS A 91 -1.70 2.93 15.42
CA LYS A 91 -2.90 3.26 16.21
C LYS A 91 -3.30 4.72 16.07
N ARG A 92 -2.31 5.63 16.06
CA ARG A 92 -2.55 7.08 16.14
C ARG A 92 -2.01 7.91 14.99
N ALA A 93 -1.23 7.40 14.04
CA ALA A 93 -0.64 8.27 13.00
C ALA A 93 -1.70 9.05 12.20
N GLN A 94 -2.85 8.44 11.88
CA GLN A 94 -3.93 9.16 11.18
C GLN A 94 -4.59 10.22 12.08
N TYR A 95 -4.71 9.94 13.38
CA TYR A 95 -5.24 10.88 14.36
C TYR A 95 -4.27 12.04 14.62
N ALA A 96 -2.98 11.75 14.82
CA ALA A 96 -1.93 12.75 14.93
C ALA A 96 -1.84 13.61 13.67
N LYS A 97 -1.94 13.00 12.47
CA LYS A 97 -2.00 13.73 11.20
C LYS A 97 -3.20 14.67 11.13
N LEU A 98 -4.38 14.23 11.58
CA LEU A 98 -5.58 15.07 11.65
C LEU A 98 -5.39 16.26 12.59
N LEU A 99 -4.77 16.04 13.76
CA LEU A 99 -4.50 17.12 14.73
C LEU A 99 -3.43 18.10 14.23
N MET A 100 -2.39 17.62 13.55
CA MET A 100 -1.28 18.45 13.05
C MET A 100 -1.61 19.17 11.73
N LYS A 101 -2.49 18.59 10.91
CA LYS A 101 -2.97 19.15 9.64
C LYS A 101 -4.48 18.93 9.54
N PRO A 102 -5.29 19.74 10.24
CA PRO A 102 -6.73 19.72 10.04
C PRO A 102 -7.01 20.16 8.60
N ASP A 103 -7.48 19.24 7.75
CA ASP A 103 -8.00 19.56 6.43
C ASP A 103 -9.48 19.93 6.59
N PRO A 104 -9.86 21.22 6.46
CA PRO A 104 -11.21 21.67 6.75
C PRO A 104 -12.28 21.14 5.76
N MET A 105 -11.91 20.46 4.66
CA MET A 105 -12.83 20.16 3.56
C MET A 105 -13.10 18.66 3.26
N LYS A 106 -12.80 17.74 4.18
CA LYS A 106 -13.13 16.30 4.01
C LYS A 106 -14.13 15.70 5.01
N ILE A 107 -14.75 16.53 5.85
CA ILE A 107 -15.72 16.06 6.86
C ILE A 107 -17.11 15.84 6.25
N ILE A 108 -17.37 16.30 5.02
CA ILE A 108 -18.66 16.12 4.33
C ILE A 108 -18.41 15.72 2.87
N ARG A 109 -18.22 14.43 2.61
CA ARG A 109 -18.58 13.74 1.35
C ARG A 109 -18.35 12.25 1.45
#